data_AF-A0AAW4GH63-F1
#
_entry.id   AF-A0AAW4GH63-F1
#
_cell.length_a   1.000
_cell.length_b   1.000
_cell.length_c   1.000
_cell.angle_alpha   90.00
_cell.angle_beta   90.00
_cell.angle_gamma   90.00
#
_symmetry.space_group_name_H-M   'P 1'
#
loop_
_entity.id
_entity.type
_entity.pdbx_description
1 polymer ?
#
loop_
_entity_poly.entity_id
_entity_poly.type
_entity_poly.pdbx_seq_one_letter_code
_entity_poly.pdbx_strand_id
1 'polypeptide(L)'
;MLLLLAGCQSDPALRSTRIGPAQYQLVVDRCHVIDRAQLERDLQALAERACAGRAGGLQNLQSHPSRQGSLFGECLRRGALQADVHCQP
;
A
#
# COMPACT_ATOMS: atom_id res chain seq x y z
N MET A 1 11.68 -9.47 -31.26
CA MET A 1 12.05 -8.51 -30.20
C MET A 1 10.80 -8.23 -29.38
N LEU A 2 10.59 -8.92 -28.26
CA LEU A 2 9.52 -8.55 -27.32
C LEU A 2 10.02 -7.31 -26.56
N LEU A 3 9.41 -6.16 -26.80
CA LEU A 3 9.56 -5.00 -25.92
C LEU A 3 9.01 -5.41 -24.56
N LEU A 4 9.91 -5.58 -23.59
CA LEU A 4 9.58 -5.67 -22.17
C LEU A 4 8.88 -4.37 -21.81
N LEU A 5 7.55 -4.38 -21.81
CA LEU A 5 6.75 -3.38 -21.12
C LEU A 5 7.12 -3.48 -19.65
N ALA A 6 8.14 -2.74 -19.22
CA ALA A 6 8.35 -2.36 -17.84
C ALA A 6 7.18 -1.44 -17.46
N GLY A 7 6.01 -2.05 -17.30
CA GLY A 7 4.78 -1.37 -16.92
C GLY A 7 4.97 -0.82 -15.53
N CYS A 8 5.25 0.48 -15.44
CA CYS A 8 4.85 1.27 -14.30
C CYS A 8 3.32 1.40 -14.36
N GLN A 9 2.58 0.31 -14.12
CA GLN A 9 1.14 0.27 -14.42
C GLN A 9 0.28 -0.20 -13.23
N SER A 10 0.72 0.07 -12.01
CA SER A 10 -0.13 -0.16 -10.84
C SER A 10 0.12 0.92 -9.81
N ASP A 11 -0.14 2.18 -10.17
CA ASP A 11 -0.29 3.25 -9.18
C ASP A 11 -1.78 3.41 -8.84
N PRO A 12 -2.20 3.23 -7.57
CA PRO A 12 -1.42 2.74 -6.44
C PRO A 12 -1.15 1.23 -6.48
N ALA A 13 0.02 0.82 -5.98
CA ALA A 13 0.36 -0.58 -5.79
C ALA A 13 -0.14 -1.00 -4.41
N LEU A 14 -1.31 -1.63 -4.41
CA LEU A 14 -1.98 -2.11 -3.21
C LEU A 14 -1.64 -3.59 -2.99
N ARG A 15 -1.17 -3.94 -1.80
CA ARG A 15 -0.88 -5.33 -1.41
C ARG A 15 -1.45 -5.63 -0.03
N SER A 16 -2.22 -6.70 0.07
CA SER A 16 -2.68 -7.27 1.33
C SER A 16 -2.13 -8.68 1.48
N THR A 17 -1.38 -8.93 2.55
CA THR A 17 -0.81 -10.23 2.88
C THR A 17 -1.41 -10.71 4.19
N ARG A 18 -2.05 -11.89 4.19
CA ARG A 18 -2.57 -12.49 5.41
C ARG A 18 -1.40 -12.97 6.27
N ILE A 19 -1.29 -12.45 7.50
CA ILE A 19 -0.26 -12.83 8.48
C ILE A 19 -0.83 -13.62 9.67
N GLY A 20 -2.16 -13.72 9.77
CA GLY A 20 -2.84 -14.51 10.80
C GLY A 20 -4.31 -14.78 10.46
N PRO A 21 -5.07 -15.49 11.34
CA PRO A 21 -6.44 -15.91 11.07
C PRO A 21 -7.40 -14.75 10.76
N ALA A 22 -7.22 -13.61 11.41
CA ALA A 22 -7.93 -12.37 11.17
C ALA A 22 -6.97 -11.18 11.03
N GLN A 23 -5.70 -11.43 10.69
CA GLN A 23 -4.67 -10.39 10.64
C GLN A 23 -4.08 -10.29 9.24
N TYR A 24 -3.99 -9.05 8.74
CA TYR A 24 -3.45 -8.74 7.43
C TYR A 24 -2.42 -7.62 7.55
N GLN A 25 -1.28 -7.82 6.90
CA GLN A 25 -0.32 -6.77 6.62
C GLN A 25 -0.70 -6.11 5.29
N LEU A 26 -0.85 -4.80 5.33
CA LEU A 26 -1.29 -3.97 4.22
C LEU A 26 -0.13 -3.07 3.81
N VAL A 27 0.13 -2.99 2.52
CA VAL A 27 1.14 -2.09 1.95
C VAL A 27 0.50 -1.33 0.80
N VAL A 28 0.57 -0.01 0.88
CA VAL A 28 0.24 0.90 -0.22
C VAL A 28 1.53 1.53 -0.66
N ASP A 29 1.84 1.43 -1.94
CA ASP A 29 2.93 2.16 -2.56
C ASP A 29 2.37 3.01 -3.71
N ARG A 30 2.86 4.23 -3.84
CA ARG A 30 2.48 5.19 -4.88
C ARG A 30 3.71 5.93 -5.38
N CYS A 31 3.75 6.14 -6.69
CA CYS A 31 4.81 6.84 -7.41
C CYS A 31 4.74 8.35 -7.15
N HIS A 32 3.52 8.92 -7.06
CA HIS A 32 3.28 10.33 -6.74
C HIS A 32 2.47 10.47 -5.45
N VAL A 33 3.14 10.52 -4.31
CA VAL A 33 2.52 10.91 -3.03
C VAL A 33 2.92 12.32 -2.67
N ILE A 34 1.92 13.19 -2.61
CA ILE A 34 2.07 14.57 -2.15
C ILE A 34 1.86 14.66 -0.64
N ASP A 35 1.02 13.79 -0.07
CA ASP A 35 0.63 13.83 1.35
C ASP A 35 0.43 12.44 1.98
N ARG A 36 0.87 12.27 3.24
CA ARG A 36 0.79 11.00 3.98
C ARG A 36 -0.66 10.57 4.23
N ALA A 37 -1.59 11.52 4.43
CA ALA A 37 -2.99 11.20 4.68
C ALA A 37 -3.63 10.52 3.47
N GLN A 38 -3.10 10.72 2.25
CA GLN A 38 -3.55 9.97 1.08
C GLN A 38 -3.21 8.49 1.18
N LEU A 39 -1.97 8.17 1.59
CA LEU A 39 -1.55 6.78 1.83
C LEU A 39 -2.33 6.12 2.97
N GLU A 40 -2.64 6.87 4.03
CA GLU A 40 -3.46 6.37 5.15
C GLU A 40 -4.91 6.07 4.69
N ARG A 41 -5.49 6.92 3.83
CA ARG A 41 -6.81 6.67 3.22
C ARG A 41 -6.80 5.44 2.32
N ASP A 42 -5.76 5.26 1.50
CA ASP A 42 -5.61 4.09 0.65
C ASP A 42 -5.44 2.81 1.49
N LEU A 43 -4.71 2.88 2.61
CA LEU A 43 -4.57 1.76 3.56
C LEU A 43 -5.91 1.40 4.20
N GLN A 44 -6.69 2.38 4.63
CA GLN A 44 -8.02 2.13 5.21
C GLN A 44 -8.94 1.50 4.16
N ALA A 45 -8.96 2.01 2.94
CA ALA A 45 -9.76 1.44 1.86
C ALA A 45 -9.32 0.01 1.51
N LEU A 46 -8.02 -0.28 1.57
CA LEU A 46 -7.48 -1.62 1.38
C LEU A 46 -7.85 -2.56 2.55
N ALA A 47 -7.82 -2.06 3.77
CA ALA A 47 -8.23 -2.79 4.96
C ALA A 47 -9.71 -3.20 4.88
N GLU A 48 -10.58 -2.26 4.51
CA GLU A 48 -12.00 -2.51 4.31
C GLU A 48 -12.24 -3.59 3.24
N ARG A 49 -11.48 -3.58 2.15
CA ARG A 49 -11.57 -4.62 1.12
C ARG A 49 -11.05 -5.97 1.62
N ALA A 50 -9.93 -6.00 2.33
CA ALA A 50 -9.32 -7.23 2.86
C ALA A 50 -10.17 -7.88 3.96
N CYS A 51 -10.85 -7.08 4.77
CA CYS A 51 -11.70 -7.51 5.88
C CYS A 51 -13.20 -7.50 5.54
N ALA A 52 -13.59 -7.31 4.26
CA ALA A 52 -14.98 -7.25 3.82
C ALA A 52 -15.86 -6.27 4.65
N GLY A 53 -15.36 -5.07 4.91
CA GLY A 53 -16.04 -4.00 5.66
C GLY A 53 -15.97 -4.14 7.19
N ARG A 54 -15.20 -5.11 7.70
CA ARG A 54 -14.97 -5.32 9.13
C ARG A 54 -13.52 -5.04 9.52
N ALA A 55 -12.87 -4.05 8.92
CA ALA A 55 -11.52 -3.70 9.32
C ALA A 55 -11.52 -3.08 10.72
N GLY A 56 -10.69 -3.59 11.62
CA GLY A 56 -10.34 -2.89 12.86
C GLY A 56 -9.44 -1.69 12.58
N GLY A 57 -8.91 -1.09 13.65
CA GLY A 57 -7.95 0.01 13.53
C GLY A 57 -6.65 -0.43 12.84
N LEU A 58 -6.11 0.44 11.99
CA LEU A 58 -4.77 0.29 11.43
C LEU A 58 -3.73 0.38 12.56
N GLN A 59 -2.86 -0.62 12.64
CA GLN A 59 -1.80 -0.76 13.63
C GLN A 59 -0.43 -0.74 12.92
N ASN A 60 0.65 -0.52 13.68
CA ASN A 60 2.02 -0.58 13.16
C ASN A 60 2.25 0.21 11.86
N LEU A 61 1.73 1.45 11.80
CA LEU A 61 1.91 2.34 10.66
C LEU A 61 3.40 2.66 10.45
N GLN A 62 3.95 2.23 9.32
CA GLN A 62 5.36 2.39 8.97
C GLN A 62 5.50 2.99 7.57
N SER A 63 6.19 4.13 7.48
CA SER A 63 6.50 4.74 6.19
C SER A 63 7.78 4.13 5.61
N HIS A 64 7.74 3.76 4.34
CA HIS A 64 8.86 3.18 3.61
C HIS A 64 9.16 3.99 2.34
N PRO A 65 10.40 3.93 1.82
CA PRO A 65 10.68 4.44 0.49
C PRO A 65 9.85 3.66 -0.54
N SER A 66 9.34 4.38 -1.53
CA SER A 66 8.58 3.76 -2.63
C SER A 66 9.49 2.80 -3.40
N ARG A 67 8.96 1.62 -3.75
CA ARG A 67 9.62 0.66 -4.63
C ARG A 67 9.13 0.79 -6.07
N GLN A 68 8.05 1.53 -6.29
CA GLN A 68 7.63 1.98 -7.60
C GLN A 68 8.61 3.06 -8.08
N GLY A 69 9.74 2.63 -8.63
CA GLY A 69 10.76 3.53 -9.17
C GLY A 69 10.25 4.28 -10.39
N SER A 70 10.57 5.58 -10.46
CA SER A 70 10.56 6.34 -11.70
C SER A 70 11.94 6.16 -12.36
N LEU A 71 11.95 5.94 -13.68
CA LEU A 71 13.17 5.91 -14.51
C LEU A 71 14.02 7.19 -14.37
N PHE A 72 13.46 8.27 -13.82
CA PHE A 72 14.11 9.58 -13.65
C PHE A 72 14.34 9.97 -12.17
N GLY A 73 14.19 9.04 -11.21
CA GLY A 73 14.62 9.26 -9.83
C GLY A 73 13.70 10.15 -8.97
N GLU A 74 12.48 10.46 -9.42
CA GLU A 74 11.57 11.35 -8.67
C GLU A 74 10.73 10.68 -7.56
N CYS A 75 10.75 9.36 -7.41
CA CYS A 75 10.01 8.65 -6.34
C CYS A 75 10.64 8.79 -4.94
N LEU A 76 11.50 9.79 -4.75
CA LEU A 76 12.39 9.98 -3.59
C LEU A 76 11.70 10.45 -2.29
N ARG A 77 10.36 10.47 -2.20
CA ARG A 77 9.68 10.94 -0.99
C ARG A 77 8.57 10.01 -0.55
N ARG A 78 8.84 9.18 0.47
CA ARG A 78 7.85 8.50 1.34
C ARG A 78 6.59 8.01 0.59
N GLY A 79 6.77 7.34 -0.54
CA GLY A 79 5.65 6.91 -1.39
C GLY A 79 5.00 5.61 -0.95
N ALA A 80 5.57 4.91 0.04
CA ALA A 80 5.00 3.68 0.58
C ALA A 80 4.62 3.81 2.06
N LEU A 81 3.47 3.25 2.42
CA LEU A 81 2.99 3.13 3.78
C LEU A 81 2.51 1.70 4.04
N GLN A 82 2.95 1.14 5.15
CA GLN A 82 2.57 -0.17 5.62
C GLN A 82 1.77 -0.03 6.91
N ALA A 83 0.79 -0.90 7.11
CA ALA A 83 0.09 -1.07 8.38
C ALA A 83 -0.42 -2.49 8.52
N ASP A 84 -0.66 -2.91 9.75
CA ASP A 84 -1.35 -4.15 10.06
C ASP A 84 -2.80 -3.86 10.40
N VAL A 85 -3.71 -4.75 10.02
CA VAL A 85 -5.11 -4.68 10.42
C VAL A 85 -5.55 -6.00 11.00
N HIS A 86 -6.38 -5.92 12.04
CA HIS A 86 -7.14 -7.06 12.56
C HIS A 86 -8.59 -6.93 12.11
N CYS A 87 -9.12 -7.92 11.40
CA CYS A 87 -10.52 -7.94 11.02
C CYS A 87 -11.39 -8.28 12.24
N GLN A 88 -12.46 -7.52 12.45
CA GLN A 88 -13.41 -7.78 13.51
C GLN A 88 -14.29 -8.99 13.15
N PRO A 89 -14.67 -9.80 14.16
CA PRO A 89 -15.54 -10.97 13.97
C PRO A 89 -16.91 -10.62 13.40
#